data_AF-A0A117RCG5-F1
#
_entry.id   AF-A0A117RCG5-F1
#
_cell.length_a   1.000
_cell.length_b   1.000
_cell.length_c   1.000
_cell.angle_alpha   90.00
_cell.angle_beta   90.00
_cell.angle_gamma   90.00
#
_symmetry.space_group_name_H-M   'P 1'
#
loop_
_entity.id
_entity.type
_entity.pdbx_description
1 polymer ?
#
loop_
_entity_poly.entity_id
_entity_poly.type
_entity_poly.pdbx_seq_one_letter_code
_entity_poly.pdbx_strand_id
1 'polypeptide(L)'
;MSSPQHIEEHLLTAGEPRESMRILPGFVQPYLTWITGVPLKGGRQLIPWSPAKAGVLGLAQMAGGIALGAYAMHPFTAVSPVLLVLCWLLTSGGMRRLDVVVVHQTLHRMFTKKAWSNRLVGELVTTVFWRTPYDENRKEHLTHHAYPCSMKDGDTRYLLSTGMRPGMTRTEFRRYLWATLFSPRHHGRFFFGRVRSNFVGVQPRYRLVMSLVYLAATVAFVALTGWWREWLVLWLVPASVFFQSCTYLYTMTEHRWWLFGNQERLSRDKRDLLTFGRFCGEAVPDASLTGARRAAAWARWTFRMLVVHSSYRMFVLVGDTVQHDLHHVMPACDWANSPWIRADDQDNRPERYTEVWGSLADHLQAAGQVGGDQTGLPEDVAPTPWTQSIPVVTGAVTPDGRTVKGQL
;
A
#
# COMPACT_ATOMS: atom_id res chain seq x y z
N MET A 1 -20.17 -39.63 -35.81
CA MET A 1 -20.79 -38.45 -35.18
C MET A 1 -20.40 -38.47 -33.71
N SER A 2 -19.25 -37.87 -33.41
CA SER A 2 -18.67 -37.76 -32.07
C SER A 2 -18.94 -36.36 -31.56
N SER A 3 -19.72 -36.25 -30.48
CA SER A 3 -20.01 -35.01 -29.79
C SER A 3 -18.71 -34.40 -29.25
N PRO A 4 -18.43 -33.10 -29.47
CA PRO A 4 -17.35 -32.44 -28.76
C PRO A 4 -17.75 -32.36 -27.29
N GLN A 5 -16.97 -33.02 -26.43
CA GLN A 5 -16.95 -32.73 -25.01
C GLN A 5 -16.54 -31.27 -24.88
N HIS A 6 -17.48 -30.42 -24.46
CA HIS A 6 -17.18 -29.12 -23.88
C HIS A 6 -16.22 -29.37 -22.72
N ILE A 7 -14.94 -29.07 -22.94
CA ILE A 7 -14.00 -28.79 -21.87
C ILE A 7 -14.52 -27.48 -21.28
N GLU A 8 -15.29 -27.60 -20.20
CA GLU A 8 -15.56 -26.47 -19.33
C GLU A 8 -14.21 -25.88 -18.92
N GLU A 9 -13.97 -24.68 -19.45
CA GLU A 9 -13.02 -23.73 -18.91
C GLU A 9 -13.14 -23.70 -17.39
N HIS A 10 -12.10 -24.20 -16.70
CA HIS A 10 -11.81 -23.74 -15.34
C HIS A 10 -11.30 -22.29 -15.41
N LEU A 11 -12.18 -21.39 -15.85
CA LEU A 11 -12.15 -20.00 -15.47
C LEU A 11 -12.36 -20.01 -13.96
N LEU A 12 -11.26 -19.81 -13.24
CA LEU A 12 -11.25 -19.49 -11.82
C LEU A 12 -12.17 -18.28 -11.63
N THR A 13 -13.43 -18.52 -11.30
CA THR A 13 -14.36 -17.48 -10.85
C THR A 13 -13.65 -16.68 -9.77
N ALA A 14 -13.62 -15.35 -9.95
CA ALA A 14 -13.16 -14.41 -8.94
C ALA A 14 -13.89 -14.73 -7.61
N GLY A 15 -13.17 -15.44 -6.75
CA GLY A 15 -13.67 -16.00 -5.51
C GLY A 15 -13.38 -17.51 -5.36
N GLU A 16 -12.59 -17.98 -4.40
CA GLU A 16 -11.95 -17.27 -3.31
C GLU A 16 -10.83 -18.17 -2.75
N PRO A 17 -9.54 -17.84 -2.92
CA PRO A 17 -8.49 -18.38 -2.06
C PRO A 17 -8.91 -18.36 -0.58
N ARG A 18 -9.69 -17.34 -0.19
CA ARG A 18 -10.31 -17.23 1.14
C ARG A 18 -11.29 -18.34 1.50
N GLU A 19 -12.22 -18.74 0.63
CA GLU A 19 -13.16 -19.85 0.88
C GLU A 19 -12.43 -21.18 1.05
N SER A 20 -11.36 -21.41 0.29
CA SER A 20 -10.57 -22.64 0.43
C SER A 20 -10.01 -22.83 1.84
N MET A 21 -9.80 -21.72 2.58
CA MET A 21 -9.29 -21.72 3.95
C MET A 21 -10.37 -22.05 5.00
N ARG A 22 -11.64 -22.25 4.61
CA ARG A 22 -12.74 -22.62 5.51
C ARG A 22 -12.49 -23.92 6.26
N ILE A 23 -11.69 -24.82 5.70
CA ILE A 23 -11.30 -26.09 6.33
C ILE A 23 -10.43 -25.93 7.58
N LEU A 24 -9.84 -24.74 7.78
CA LEU A 24 -8.98 -24.47 8.92
C LEU A 24 -9.78 -24.14 10.17
N PRO A 25 -9.22 -24.40 11.37
CA PRO A 25 -9.93 -24.16 12.63
C PRO A 25 -10.48 -22.74 12.75
N GLY A 26 -11.68 -22.62 13.32
CA GLY A 26 -12.40 -21.34 13.45
C GLY A 26 -11.58 -20.24 14.14
N PHE A 27 -10.71 -20.59 15.09
CA PHE A 27 -9.86 -19.63 15.80
C PHE A 27 -8.78 -18.97 14.92
N VAL A 28 -8.44 -19.56 13.77
CA VAL A 28 -7.46 -19.01 12.81
C VAL A 28 -8.13 -18.04 11.83
N GLN A 29 -9.44 -18.15 11.64
CA GLN A 29 -10.21 -17.35 10.66
C GLN A 29 -10.12 -15.83 10.86
N PRO A 30 -10.05 -15.27 12.09
CA PRO A 30 -9.86 -13.83 12.27
C PRO A 30 -8.52 -13.34 11.73
N TYR A 31 -7.44 -14.11 11.95
CA TYR A 31 -6.12 -13.82 11.40
C TYR A 31 -6.12 -13.92 9.87
N LEU A 32 -6.78 -14.95 9.31
CA LEU A 32 -6.90 -15.13 7.86
C LEU A 32 -7.73 -14.01 7.20
N THR A 33 -8.75 -13.51 7.89
CA THR A 33 -9.53 -12.35 7.43
C THR A 33 -8.69 -11.08 7.48
N TRP A 34 -7.90 -10.89 8.54
CA TRP A 34 -7.02 -9.75 8.66
C TRP A 34 -5.93 -9.75 7.58
N ILE A 35 -5.26 -10.89 7.34
CA ILE A 35 -4.17 -10.99 6.37
C ILE A 35 -4.67 -10.83 4.94
N THR A 36 -5.73 -11.55 4.56
CA THR A 36 -6.27 -11.49 3.20
C THR A 36 -7.01 -10.20 2.94
N GLY A 37 -7.62 -9.61 3.97
CA GLY A 37 -8.62 -8.55 3.78
C GLY A 37 -9.94 -9.10 3.25
N VAL A 38 -10.23 -10.39 3.34
CA VAL A 38 -11.49 -10.93 2.82
C VAL A 38 -12.14 -11.77 3.92
N PRO A 39 -13.38 -11.48 4.34
CA PRO A 39 -14.11 -12.34 5.25
C PRO A 39 -14.54 -13.64 4.55
N LEU A 40 -14.81 -14.71 5.31
CA LEU A 40 -15.54 -15.86 4.75
C LEU A 40 -16.98 -15.43 4.42
N LYS A 41 -17.56 -16.01 3.36
CA LYS A 41 -18.99 -15.89 3.08
C LYS A 41 -19.80 -16.40 4.28
N GLY A 42 -20.80 -15.62 4.69
CA GLY A 42 -21.61 -15.88 5.89
C GLY A 42 -20.83 -15.80 7.22
N GLY A 43 -19.57 -15.36 7.20
CA GLY A 43 -18.76 -15.16 8.39
C GLY A 43 -19.31 -14.03 9.27
N ARG A 44 -18.83 -13.97 10.53
CA ARG A 44 -19.16 -12.88 11.44
C ARG A 44 -17.91 -12.07 11.77
N GLN A 45 -18.07 -10.75 11.86
CA GLN A 45 -17.02 -9.87 12.32
C GLN A 45 -16.79 -10.05 13.82
N LEU A 46 -15.71 -10.74 14.20
CA LEU A 46 -15.38 -10.95 15.61
C LEU A 46 -14.75 -9.71 16.26
N ILE A 47 -14.01 -8.92 15.48
CA ILE A 47 -13.32 -7.72 15.97
C ILE A 47 -13.84 -6.52 15.15
N PRO A 48 -14.82 -5.77 15.69
CA PRO A 48 -15.24 -4.51 15.09
C PRO A 48 -14.16 -3.45 15.30
N TRP A 49 -13.71 -2.85 14.21
CA TRP A 49 -12.75 -1.77 14.22
C TRP A 49 -13.46 -0.44 14.38
N SER A 50 -12.71 0.52 14.91
CA SER A 50 -13.09 1.93 14.92
C SER A 50 -11.88 2.75 14.49
N PRO A 51 -12.09 4.00 14.02
CA PRO A 51 -10.99 4.91 13.71
C PRO A 51 -9.93 4.99 14.82
N ALA A 52 -10.37 5.11 16.07
CA ALA A 52 -9.47 5.19 17.22
C ALA A 52 -8.63 3.91 17.41
N LYS A 53 -9.24 2.72 17.29
CA LYS A 53 -8.52 1.44 17.37
C LYS A 53 -7.46 1.32 16.27
N ALA A 54 -7.77 1.77 15.05
CA ALA A 54 -6.82 1.77 13.95
C ALA A 54 -5.60 2.67 14.23
N GLY A 55 -5.84 3.87 14.79
CA GLY A 55 -4.77 4.79 15.19
C GLY A 55 -3.92 4.26 16.35
N VAL A 56 -4.56 3.73 17.40
CA VAL A 56 -3.87 3.12 18.55
C VAL A 56 -3.00 1.95 18.10
N LEU A 57 -3.49 1.11 17.19
CA LEU A 57 -2.70 0.01 16.66
C LEU A 57 -1.47 0.49 15.88
N GLY A 58 -1.55 1.62 15.15
CA GLY A 58 -0.40 2.23 14.48
C GLY A 58 0.67 2.68 15.47
N LEU A 59 0.25 3.37 16.55
CA LEU A 59 1.13 3.79 17.63
C LEU A 59 1.75 2.60 18.37
N ALA A 60 0.95 1.59 18.70
CA ALA A 60 1.42 0.38 19.38
C ALA A 60 2.41 -0.42 18.53
N GLN A 61 2.14 -0.56 17.23
CA GLN A 61 3.05 -1.20 16.28
C GLN A 61 4.38 -0.45 16.19
N MET A 62 4.35 0.88 16.14
CA MET A 62 5.55 1.72 16.11
C MET A 62 6.35 1.61 17.41
N ALA A 63 5.70 1.72 18.56
CA ALA A 63 6.34 1.58 19.87
C ALA A 63 6.93 0.18 20.07
N GLY A 64 6.23 -0.88 19.64
CA GLY A 64 6.72 -2.25 19.69
C GLY A 64 7.97 -2.46 18.83
N GLY A 65 8.02 -1.86 17.64
CA GLY A 65 9.23 -1.86 16.80
C GLY A 65 10.41 -1.20 17.50
N ILE A 66 10.23 0.02 18.02
CA ILE A 66 11.28 0.77 18.74
C ILE A 66 11.77 -0.01 19.97
N ALA A 67 10.85 -0.59 20.76
CA ALA A 67 11.20 -1.37 21.94
C ALA A 67 12.00 -2.63 21.58
N LEU A 68 11.60 -3.35 20.53
CA LEU A 68 12.35 -4.51 20.02
C LEU A 68 13.75 -4.12 19.57
N GLY A 69 13.89 -2.97 18.88
CA GLY A 69 15.18 -2.46 18.44
C GLY A 69 16.07 -2.03 19.59
N ALA A 70 15.52 -1.36 20.61
CA ALA A 70 16.26 -0.98 21.81
C ALA A 70 16.78 -2.22 22.56
N TYR A 71 15.95 -3.26 22.69
CA TYR A 71 16.36 -4.56 23.23
C TYR A 71 17.49 -5.20 22.39
N ALA A 72 17.34 -5.18 21.06
CA ALA A 72 18.34 -5.75 20.15
C ALA A 72 19.70 -5.04 20.21
N MET A 73 19.73 -3.76 20.61
CA MET A 73 20.97 -3.00 20.72
C MET A 73 21.73 -3.27 22.03
N HIS A 74 21.07 -3.82 23.06
CA HIS A 74 21.60 -3.88 24.43
C HIS A 74 21.26 -5.19 25.18
N PRO A 75 22.13 -6.23 25.17
CA PRO A 75 23.42 -6.31 24.48
C PRO A 75 23.26 -6.62 22.98
N PHE A 76 24.24 -6.18 22.18
CA PHE A 76 24.30 -6.56 20.77
C PHE A 76 24.87 -7.97 20.62
N THR A 77 24.07 -8.88 20.05
CA THR A 77 24.39 -10.29 19.86
C THR A 77 24.31 -10.67 18.38
N ALA A 78 24.64 -11.93 18.04
CA ALA A 78 24.51 -12.43 16.67
C ALA A 78 23.08 -12.38 16.12
N VAL A 79 22.06 -12.36 16.98
CA VAL A 79 20.63 -12.29 16.59
C VAL A 79 20.18 -10.83 16.37
N SER A 80 20.91 -9.86 16.92
CA SER A 80 20.55 -8.44 16.88
C SER A 80 20.32 -7.86 15.47
N PRO A 81 21.12 -8.18 14.42
CA PRO A 81 20.84 -7.69 13.08
C PRO A 81 19.46 -8.12 12.56
N VAL A 82 19.02 -9.35 12.83
CA VAL A 82 17.71 -9.84 12.42
C VAL A 82 16.60 -9.09 13.16
N LEU A 83 16.76 -8.91 14.48
CA LEU A 83 15.80 -8.15 15.28
C LEU A 83 15.74 -6.68 14.87
N LEU A 84 16.85 -6.08 14.45
CA LEU A 84 16.89 -4.72 13.94
C LEU A 84 16.12 -4.58 12.62
N VAL A 85 16.25 -5.53 11.69
CA VAL A 85 15.43 -5.52 10.46
C VAL A 85 13.95 -5.64 10.80
N LEU A 86 13.58 -6.52 11.73
CA LEU A 86 12.20 -6.66 12.19
C LEU A 86 11.69 -5.38 12.88
N CYS A 87 12.51 -4.76 13.72
CA CYS A 87 12.23 -3.45 14.33
C CYS A 87 11.94 -2.40 13.25
N TRP A 88 12.80 -2.26 12.24
CA TRP A 88 12.62 -1.27 11.19
C TRP A 88 11.34 -1.47 10.40
N LEU A 89 11.00 -2.72 10.10
CA LEU A 89 9.74 -3.08 9.46
C LEU A 89 8.54 -2.76 10.35
N LEU A 90 8.57 -3.13 11.64
CA LEU A 90 7.48 -2.83 12.58
C LEU A 90 7.28 -1.32 12.77
N THR A 91 8.36 -0.58 13.02
CA THR A 91 8.33 0.88 13.20
C THR A 91 7.78 1.55 11.95
N SER A 92 8.31 1.24 10.77
CA SER A 92 7.83 1.82 9.51
C SER A 92 6.41 1.39 9.15
N GLY A 93 6.00 0.15 9.43
CA GLY A 93 4.62 -0.31 9.24
C GLY A 93 3.61 0.43 10.13
N GLY A 94 3.98 0.70 11.39
CA GLY A 94 3.18 1.54 12.29
C GLY A 94 3.05 2.98 11.78
N MET A 95 4.16 3.57 11.33
CA MET A 95 4.17 4.89 10.69
C MET A 95 3.30 4.91 9.42
N ARG A 96 3.40 3.89 8.55
CA ARG A 96 2.58 3.76 7.35
C ARG A 96 1.11 3.65 7.70
N ARG A 97 0.73 2.88 8.72
CA ARG A 97 -0.67 2.81 9.17
C ARG A 97 -1.19 4.17 9.61
N LEU A 98 -0.40 4.95 10.33
CA LEU A 98 -0.77 6.30 10.72
C LEU A 98 -0.87 7.25 9.51
N ASP A 99 -0.03 7.08 8.49
CA ASP A 99 -0.07 7.90 7.27
C ASP A 99 -1.21 7.48 6.31
N VAL A 100 -1.14 6.28 5.74
CA VAL A 100 -2.02 5.85 4.65
C VAL A 100 -3.42 5.44 5.12
N VAL A 101 -3.61 5.23 6.43
CA VAL A 101 -4.94 4.95 7.00
C VAL A 101 -5.41 6.16 7.77
N VAL A 102 -4.75 6.54 8.86
CA VAL A 102 -5.27 7.62 9.72
C VAL A 102 -5.24 8.97 9.03
N VAL A 103 -4.10 9.41 8.49
CA VAL A 103 -4.03 10.70 7.80
C VAL A 103 -4.93 10.70 6.58
N HIS A 104 -4.89 9.68 5.72
CA HIS A 104 -5.80 9.54 4.56
C HIS A 104 -7.26 9.81 4.94
N GLN A 105 -7.75 9.15 5.99
CA GLN A 105 -9.13 9.31 6.44
C GLN A 105 -9.40 10.69 7.05
N THR A 106 -8.39 11.33 7.64
CA THR A 106 -8.51 12.74 8.08
C THR A 106 -8.63 13.73 6.91
N LEU A 107 -8.03 13.44 5.74
CA LEU A 107 -8.15 14.29 4.54
C LEU A 107 -9.58 14.25 3.99
N HIS A 108 -10.23 13.10 4.07
CA HIS A 108 -11.65 12.89 3.78
C HIS A 108 -12.60 13.34 4.90
N ARG A 109 -12.06 13.76 6.05
CA ARG A 109 -12.80 14.14 7.27
C ARG A 109 -13.64 12.99 7.86
N MET A 110 -13.16 11.75 7.73
CA MET A 110 -13.85 10.53 8.16
C MET A 110 -13.21 9.84 9.36
N PHE A 111 -12.12 10.37 9.90
CA PHE A 111 -11.50 9.82 11.10
C PHE A 111 -12.29 10.18 12.37
N THR A 112 -12.82 11.41 12.43
CA THR A 112 -13.76 11.84 13.47
C THR A 112 -14.97 12.54 12.86
N LYS A 113 -16.03 12.76 13.67
CA LYS A 113 -17.21 13.51 13.24
C LYS A 113 -16.96 15.01 12.98
N LYS A 114 -15.89 15.60 13.53
CA LYS A 114 -15.65 17.06 13.48
C LYS A 114 -14.46 17.38 12.57
N ALA A 115 -14.64 18.31 11.63
CA ALA A 115 -13.60 18.68 10.67
C ALA A 115 -12.31 19.20 11.34
N TRP A 116 -12.43 20.02 12.39
CA TRP A 116 -11.27 20.55 13.11
C TRP A 116 -10.47 19.45 13.81
N SER A 117 -11.14 18.41 14.32
CA SER A 117 -10.48 17.29 15.00
C SER A 117 -9.74 16.40 14.00
N ASN A 118 -10.30 16.18 12.81
CA ASN A 118 -9.57 15.54 11.70
C ASN A 118 -8.32 16.33 11.32
N ARG A 119 -8.42 17.66 11.18
CA ARG A 119 -7.26 18.52 10.90
C ARG A 119 -6.21 18.40 12.00
N LEU A 120 -6.60 18.46 13.27
CA LEU A 120 -5.67 18.33 14.39
C LEU A 120 -4.91 17.00 14.35
N VAL A 121 -5.62 15.89 14.20
CA VAL A 121 -4.99 14.55 14.10
C VAL A 121 -4.06 14.48 12.88
N GLY A 122 -4.52 14.94 11.71
CA GLY A 122 -3.73 14.96 10.50
C GLY A 122 -2.46 15.81 10.62
N GLU A 123 -2.54 17.00 11.22
CA GLU A 123 -1.38 17.88 11.44
C GLU A 123 -0.38 17.28 12.44
N LEU A 124 -0.86 16.66 13.52
CA LEU A 124 0.02 16.00 14.50
C LEU A 124 0.82 14.87 13.84
N VAL A 125 0.14 13.95 13.14
CA VAL A 125 0.80 12.80 12.51
C VAL A 125 1.74 13.27 11.40
N THR A 126 1.29 14.19 10.54
CA THR A 126 2.15 14.71 9.45
C THR A 126 3.35 15.51 9.98
N THR A 127 3.23 16.18 11.13
CA THR A 127 4.37 16.86 11.78
C THR A 127 5.41 15.88 12.27
N VAL A 128 4.98 14.84 13.00
CA VAL A 128 5.90 13.84 13.58
C VAL A 128 6.73 13.13 12.49
N PHE A 129 6.14 12.89 11.32
CA PHE A 129 6.83 12.23 10.20
C PHE A 129 7.43 13.19 9.16
N TRP A 130 7.35 14.50 9.40
CA TRP A 130 7.67 15.54 8.41
C TRP A 130 7.07 15.25 7.04
N ARG A 131 5.81 14.82 7.02
CA ARG A 131 5.02 14.71 5.79
C ARG A 131 4.58 16.10 5.35
N THR A 132 4.10 16.17 4.11
CA THR A 132 3.49 17.37 3.54
C THR A 132 2.43 17.93 4.50
N PRO A 133 2.42 19.25 4.78
CA PRO A 133 1.40 19.89 5.61
C PRO A 133 -0.04 19.54 5.22
N TYR A 134 -0.96 19.51 6.19
CA TYR A 134 -2.31 18.97 6.00
C TYR A 134 -3.07 19.57 4.81
N ASP A 135 -3.05 20.90 4.63
CA ASP A 135 -3.82 21.55 3.56
C ASP A 135 -3.31 21.20 2.16
N GLU A 136 -1.99 21.21 1.98
CA GLU A 136 -1.35 20.82 0.72
C GLU A 136 -1.55 19.33 0.45
N ASN A 137 -1.37 18.50 1.47
CA ASN A 137 -1.62 17.06 1.39
C ASN A 137 -3.08 16.76 1.01
N ARG A 138 -4.05 17.45 1.63
CA ARG A 138 -5.47 17.31 1.32
C ARG A 138 -5.77 17.73 -0.12
N LYS A 139 -5.18 18.83 -0.57
CA LYS A 139 -5.36 19.32 -1.95
C LYS A 139 -4.84 18.29 -2.96
N GLU A 140 -3.65 17.76 -2.75
CA GLU A 140 -3.06 16.76 -3.64
C GLU A 140 -3.90 15.48 -3.64
N HIS A 141 -4.30 15.01 -2.46
CA HIS A 141 -5.14 13.83 -2.29
C HIS A 141 -6.50 13.91 -3.01
N LEU A 142 -7.16 15.07 -2.91
CA LEU A 142 -8.43 15.26 -3.63
C LEU A 142 -8.22 15.39 -5.14
N THR A 143 -7.07 15.92 -5.57
CA THR A 143 -6.71 15.97 -6.99
C THR A 143 -6.47 14.56 -7.53
N HIS A 144 -5.77 13.72 -6.77
CA HIS A 144 -5.59 12.30 -7.06
C HIS A 144 -6.93 11.58 -7.23
N HIS A 145 -7.90 11.79 -6.32
CA HIS A 145 -9.23 11.21 -6.47
C HIS A 145 -10.04 11.78 -7.65
N ALA A 146 -9.83 13.04 -8.00
CA ALA A 146 -10.55 13.68 -9.12
C ALA A 146 -10.03 13.21 -10.48
N TYR A 147 -8.72 12.97 -10.58
CA TYR A 147 -8.03 12.64 -11.83
C TYR A 147 -7.05 11.46 -11.67
N PRO A 148 -7.51 10.31 -11.15
CA PRO A 148 -6.62 9.20 -10.80
C PRO A 148 -5.88 8.68 -12.03
N CYS A 149 -4.61 8.34 -11.86
CA CYS A 149 -3.73 7.85 -12.93
C CYS A 149 -3.54 8.84 -14.10
N SER A 150 -3.93 10.10 -14.00
CA SER A 150 -3.71 11.08 -15.07
C SER A 150 -2.42 11.88 -14.87
N MET A 151 -2.04 12.73 -15.84
CA MET A 151 -0.90 13.64 -15.64
C MET A 151 -1.15 14.74 -14.60
N LYS A 152 -2.40 14.96 -14.17
CA LYS A 152 -2.75 15.85 -13.04
C LYS A 152 -2.52 15.20 -11.68
N ASP A 153 -2.39 13.88 -11.65
CA ASP A 153 -2.13 13.11 -10.45
C ASP A 153 -0.63 13.20 -10.08
N GLY A 154 -0.34 13.66 -8.86
CA GLY A 154 1.02 13.72 -8.32
C GLY A 154 1.71 12.37 -8.29
N ASP A 155 0.97 11.29 -8.02
CA ASP A 155 1.53 9.95 -7.92
C ASP A 155 1.95 9.41 -9.29
N THR A 156 1.16 9.68 -10.33
CA THR A 156 1.53 9.37 -11.72
C THR A 156 2.84 10.08 -12.09
N ARG A 157 2.94 11.38 -11.82
CA ARG A 157 4.16 12.16 -12.10
C ARG A 157 5.35 11.68 -11.27
N TYR A 158 5.12 11.32 -10.01
CA TYR A 158 6.16 10.75 -9.14
C TYR A 158 6.70 9.44 -9.71
N LEU A 159 5.83 8.49 -10.09
CA LEU A 159 6.22 7.21 -10.67
C LEU A 159 6.98 7.37 -11.99
N LEU A 160 6.52 8.26 -12.87
CA LEU A 160 7.25 8.62 -14.08
C LEU A 160 8.63 9.20 -13.74
N SER A 161 8.71 10.12 -12.77
CA SER A 161 9.98 10.75 -12.35
C SER A 161 10.99 9.76 -11.77
N THR A 162 10.52 8.62 -11.24
CA THR A 162 11.38 7.53 -10.79
C THR A 162 11.90 6.67 -11.94
N GLY A 163 11.18 6.64 -13.07
CA GLY A 163 11.51 5.87 -14.28
C GLY A 163 10.54 4.73 -14.58
N MET A 164 9.47 4.58 -13.80
CA MET A 164 8.37 3.67 -14.12
C MET A 164 7.68 4.20 -15.37
N ARG A 165 7.34 3.32 -16.30
CA ARG A 165 6.72 3.70 -17.57
C ARG A 165 5.79 2.59 -18.05
N PRO A 166 4.84 2.92 -18.94
CA PRO A 166 4.02 1.90 -19.57
C PRO A 166 4.86 1.02 -20.52
N GLY A 167 4.45 -0.23 -20.72
CA GLY A 167 5.08 -1.16 -21.67
C GLY A 167 6.37 -1.86 -21.20
N MET A 168 6.77 -1.73 -19.92
CA MET A 168 7.95 -2.43 -19.39
C MET A 168 7.76 -3.95 -19.43
N THR A 169 8.79 -4.67 -19.85
CA THR A 169 8.88 -6.13 -19.66
C THR A 169 9.09 -6.47 -18.18
N ARG A 170 8.82 -7.73 -17.79
CA ARG A 170 9.06 -8.22 -16.42
C ARG A 170 10.51 -8.01 -15.96
N THR A 171 11.47 -8.23 -16.84
CA THR A 171 12.90 -8.07 -16.53
C THR A 171 13.27 -6.61 -16.32
N GLU A 172 12.82 -5.71 -17.19
CA GLU A 172 13.06 -4.27 -17.05
C GLU A 172 12.44 -3.74 -15.78
N PHE A 173 11.18 -4.07 -15.51
CA PHE A 173 10.47 -3.64 -14.32
C PHE A 173 11.15 -4.11 -13.03
N ARG A 174 11.62 -5.37 -12.98
CA ARG A 174 12.37 -5.88 -11.83
C ARG A 174 13.69 -5.16 -11.60
N ARG A 175 14.47 -4.91 -12.67
CA ARG A 175 15.73 -4.15 -12.58
C ARG A 175 15.47 -2.73 -12.10
N TYR A 176 14.46 -2.09 -12.66
CA TYR A 176 13.99 -0.76 -12.29
C TYR A 176 13.59 -0.68 -10.81
N LEU A 177 12.77 -1.63 -10.35
CA LEU A 177 12.28 -1.69 -8.98
C LEU A 177 13.44 -1.75 -7.98
N TRP A 178 14.37 -2.69 -8.18
CA TRP A 178 15.53 -2.84 -7.31
C TRP A 178 16.47 -1.63 -7.36
N ALA A 179 16.72 -1.10 -8.56
CA ALA A 179 17.55 0.10 -8.73
C ALA A 179 16.96 1.30 -7.97
N THR A 180 15.63 1.46 -7.97
CA THR A 180 14.95 2.56 -7.29
C THR A 180 14.91 2.37 -5.77
N LEU A 181 14.53 1.17 -5.30
CA LEU A 181 14.44 0.82 -3.87
C LEU A 181 15.76 0.96 -3.11
N PHE A 182 16.89 0.80 -3.79
CA PHE A 182 18.22 0.93 -3.19
C PHE A 182 18.97 2.19 -3.65
N SER A 183 18.31 3.10 -4.35
CA SER A 183 18.96 4.32 -4.84
C SER A 183 19.15 5.34 -3.71
N PRO A 184 20.40 5.69 -3.32
CA PRO A 184 20.63 6.73 -2.32
C PRO A 184 20.10 8.09 -2.79
N ARG A 185 20.12 8.34 -4.11
CA ARG A 185 19.57 9.56 -4.71
C ARG A 185 18.06 9.62 -4.55
N HIS A 186 17.36 8.50 -4.72
CA HIS A 186 15.91 8.43 -4.50
C HIS A 186 15.58 8.72 -3.04
N HIS A 187 16.29 8.09 -2.10
CA HIS A 187 16.09 8.33 -0.67
C HIS A 187 16.43 9.75 -0.22
N GLY A 188 17.57 10.28 -0.69
CA GLY A 188 17.99 11.65 -0.40
C GLY A 188 16.97 12.67 -0.89
N ARG A 189 16.49 12.56 -2.15
CA ARG A 189 15.49 13.49 -2.71
C ARG A 189 14.22 13.54 -1.87
N PHE A 190 13.72 12.38 -1.45
CA PHE A 190 12.52 12.30 -0.64
C PHE A 190 12.72 12.88 0.76
N PHE A 191 13.84 12.55 1.42
CA PHE A 191 14.19 13.12 2.72
C PHE A 191 14.32 14.65 2.67
N PHE A 192 15.06 15.20 1.70
CA PHE A 192 15.19 16.65 1.54
C PHE A 192 13.89 17.32 1.10
N GLY A 193 13.04 16.63 0.34
CA GLY A 193 11.68 17.07 0.02
C GLY A 193 10.83 17.26 1.28
N ARG A 194 10.90 16.33 2.23
CA ARG A 194 10.24 16.44 3.54
C ARG A 194 10.76 17.62 4.35
N VAL A 195 12.08 17.76 4.47
CA VAL A 195 12.70 18.91 5.15
C VAL A 195 12.22 20.22 4.50
N ARG A 196 12.28 20.32 3.17
CA ARG A 196 11.83 21.53 2.46
C ARG A 196 10.35 21.83 2.74
N SER A 197 9.46 20.85 2.61
CA SER A 197 8.02 21.03 2.83
C SER A 197 7.64 21.42 4.27
N ASN A 198 8.53 21.16 5.24
CA ASN A 198 8.28 21.41 6.67
C ASN A 198 9.03 22.61 7.24
N PHE A 199 10.01 23.17 6.52
CA PHE A 199 10.86 24.26 7.01
C PHE A 199 11.03 25.45 6.04
N VAL A 200 10.73 25.30 4.74
CA VAL A 200 10.98 26.35 3.74
C VAL A 200 9.66 26.84 3.14
N GLY A 201 9.35 28.13 3.32
CA GLY A 201 8.16 28.76 2.72
C GLY A 201 6.82 28.19 3.22
N VAL A 202 6.82 27.54 4.40
CA VAL A 202 5.66 26.79 4.92
C VAL A 202 4.51 27.71 5.23
N GLN A 203 3.33 27.35 4.73
CA GLN A 203 2.06 27.97 5.10
C GLN A 203 1.05 26.89 5.51
N PRO A 204 0.21 27.17 6.52
CA PRO A 204 0.23 28.34 7.41
C PRO A 204 1.43 28.33 8.40
N ARG A 205 1.85 29.52 8.89
CA ARG A 205 3.04 29.67 9.78
C ARG A 205 3.04 28.82 11.04
N TYR A 206 1.86 28.49 11.60
CA TYR A 206 1.81 27.61 12.77
C TYR A 206 2.45 26.24 12.47
N ARG A 207 2.40 25.79 11.20
CA ARG A 207 2.98 24.50 10.82
C ARG A 207 4.50 24.50 10.89
N LEU A 208 5.13 25.62 10.56
CA LEU A 208 6.57 25.82 10.79
C LEU A 208 6.89 25.76 12.28
N VAL A 209 6.09 26.43 13.11
CA VAL A 209 6.25 26.39 14.58
C VAL A 209 6.13 24.95 15.10
N MET A 210 5.13 24.19 14.64
CA MET A 210 4.99 22.76 15.00
C MET A 210 6.23 21.94 14.61
N SER A 211 6.77 22.12 13.40
CA SER A 211 8.00 21.45 12.94
C SER A 211 9.21 21.81 13.82
N LEU A 212 9.37 23.10 14.16
CA LEU A 212 10.47 23.59 14.98
C LEU A 212 10.36 23.10 16.43
N VAL A 213 9.16 23.11 17.02
CA VAL A 213 8.90 22.58 18.36
C VAL A 213 9.22 21.09 18.40
N TYR A 214 8.76 20.32 17.40
CA TYR A 214 9.06 18.89 17.34
C TYR A 214 10.56 18.62 17.16
N LEU A 215 11.25 19.38 16.30
CA LEU A 215 12.70 19.29 16.14
C LEU A 215 13.43 19.61 17.45
N ALA A 216 13.08 20.72 18.11
CA ALA A 216 13.67 21.12 19.39
C ALA A 216 13.43 20.07 20.48
N ALA A 217 12.22 19.51 20.57
CA ALA A 217 11.89 18.44 21.51
C ALA A 217 12.72 17.18 21.23
N THR A 218 12.91 16.83 19.95
CA THR A 218 13.73 15.68 19.53
C THR A 218 15.20 15.88 19.91
N VAL A 219 15.76 17.07 19.62
CA VAL A 219 17.14 17.42 19.98
C VAL A 219 17.34 17.39 21.49
N ALA A 220 16.42 18.00 22.26
CA ALA A 220 16.46 18.00 23.71
C ALA A 220 16.39 16.57 24.28
N PHE A 221 15.48 15.72 23.77
CA PHE A 221 15.37 14.32 24.19
C PHE A 221 16.68 13.57 23.96
N VAL A 222 17.26 13.67 22.77
CA VAL A 222 18.52 12.98 22.42
C VAL A 222 19.68 13.48 23.28
N ALA A 223 19.77 14.79 23.50
CA ALA A 223 20.83 15.39 24.32
C ALA A 223 20.74 14.99 25.80
N LEU A 224 19.52 14.94 26.37
CA LEU A 224 19.29 14.64 27.78
C LEU A 224 19.43 13.14 28.10
N THR A 225 19.07 12.26 27.17
CA THR A 225 19.10 10.81 27.40
C THR A 225 20.37 10.13 26.87
N GLY A 226 21.12 10.80 25.99
CA GLY A 226 22.26 10.20 25.28
C GLY A 226 21.85 9.22 24.16
N TRP A 227 20.56 9.09 23.84
CA TRP A 227 19.99 8.12 22.88
C TRP A 227 20.22 8.48 21.41
N TRP A 228 21.35 9.12 21.07
CA TRP A 228 21.58 9.57 19.69
C TRP A 228 21.74 8.40 18.72
N ARG A 229 22.33 7.27 19.16
CA ARG A 229 22.48 6.05 18.35
C ARG A 229 21.14 5.37 18.12
N GLU A 230 20.37 5.23 19.20
CA GLU A 230 19.04 4.65 19.20
C GLU A 230 18.10 5.49 18.33
N TRP A 231 18.12 6.82 18.45
CA TRP A 231 17.32 7.69 17.59
C TRP A 231 17.71 7.55 16.12
N LEU A 232 19.00 7.52 15.80
CA LEU A 232 19.47 7.34 14.41
C LEU A 232 18.99 6.00 13.82
N VAL A 233 19.21 4.90 14.55
CA VAL A 233 18.94 3.54 14.08
C VAL A 233 17.46 3.18 14.16
N LEU A 234 16.77 3.55 15.25
CA LEU A 234 15.40 3.10 15.54
C LEU A 234 14.32 4.07 15.06
N TRP A 235 14.67 5.34 14.80
CA TRP A 235 13.73 6.33 14.29
C TRP A 235 14.11 6.84 12.90
N LEU A 236 15.32 7.38 12.72
CA LEU A 236 15.68 8.04 11.46
C LEU A 236 15.74 7.05 10.29
N VAL A 237 16.37 5.89 10.46
CA VAL A 237 16.43 4.85 9.41
C VAL A 237 15.03 4.36 9.01
N PRO A 238 14.13 3.97 9.93
CA PRO A 238 12.76 3.61 9.57
C PRO A 238 11.98 4.75 8.91
N ALA A 239 12.06 5.97 9.44
CA ALA A 239 11.29 7.11 8.95
C ALA A 239 11.75 7.60 7.56
N SER A 240 13.02 7.40 7.20
CA SER A 240 13.61 7.85 5.93
C SER A 240 13.66 6.75 4.87
N VAL A 241 14.25 5.59 5.18
CA VAL A 241 14.48 4.53 4.19
C VAL A 241 13.26 3.62 4.10
N PHE A 242 12.88 2.97 5.20
CA PHE A 242 11.83 1.94 5.16
C PHE A 242 10.44 2.52 4.90
N PHE A 243 10.08 3.63 5.55
CA PHE A 243 8.82 4.32 5.29
C PHE A 243 8.71 4.71 3.81
N GLN A 244 9.79 5.24 3.23
CA GLN A 244 9.79 5.63 1.84
C GLN A 244 9.65 4.42 0.92
N SER A 245 10.40 3.36 1.16
CA SER A 245 10.28 2.12 0.38
C SER A 245 8.85 1.57 0.45
N CYS A 246 8.23 1.58 1.63
CA CYS A 246 6.82 1.17 1.78
C CYS A 246 5.86 2.12 1.07
N THR A 247 6.10 3.43 1.09
CA THR A 247 5.28 4.42 0.38
C THR A 247 5.38 4.18 -1.13
N TYR A 248 6.58 4.02 -1.64
CA TYR A 248 6.86 3.77 -3.05
C TYR A 248 6.19 2.46 -3.52
N LEU A 249 6.39 1.36 -2.80
CA LEU A 249 5.76 0.07 -3.11
C LEU A 249 4.23 0.14 -3.01
N TYR A 250 3.70 0.85 -2.03
CA TYR A 250 2.27 1.07 -1.89
C TYR A 250 1.71 1.78 -3.13
N THR A 251 2.26 2.95 -3.48
CA THR A 251 1.84 3.74 -4.63
C THR A 251 1.93 2.91 -5.91
N MET A 252 3.05 2.22 -6.15
CA MET A 252 3.18 1.36 -7.34
C MET A 252 2.09 0.30 -7.48
N THR A 253 1.51 -0.15 -6.37
CA THR A 253 0.44 -1.16 -6.38
C THR A 253 -0.96 -0.58 -6.28
N GLU A 254 -1.12 0.73 -6.07
CA GLU A 254 -2.41 1.34 -5.73
C GLU A 254 -3.43 1.33 -6.86
N HIS A 255 -2.96 1.63 -8.06
CA HIS A 255 -3.78 1.68 -9.26
C HIS A 255 -3.18 0.91 -10.42
N ARG A 256 -4.02 0.64 -11.42
CA ARG A 256 -3.59 0.20 -12.75
C ARG A 256 -3.15 1.41 -13.56
N TRP A 257 -1.93 1.87 -13.30
CA TRP A 257 -1.38 3.18 -13.67
C TRP A 257 -1.51 3.52 -15.17
N TRP A 258 -1.49 2.53 -16.04
CA TRP A 258 -1.43 2.74 -17.49
C TRP A 258 -2.67 2.28 -18.25
N LEU A 259 -3.68 1.76 -17.54
CA LEU A 259 -4.79 0.99 -18.13
C LEU A 259 -5.54 1.76 -19.23
N PHE A 260 -5.81 3.04 -18.99
CA PHE A 260 -6.51 3.90 -19.94
C PHE A 260 -5.63 5.04 -20.46
N GLY A 261 -4.31 4.79 -20.58
CA GLY A 261 -3.37 5.72 -21.19
C GLY A 261 -3.26 7.08 -20.49
N ASN A 262 -3.53 7.13 -19.18
CA ASN A 262 -3.49 8.33 -18.34
C ASN A 262 -4.49 9.44 -18.72
N GLN A 263 -5.63 9.08 -19.33
CA GLN A 263 -6.72 10.03 -19.64
C GLN A 263 -7.22 10.78 -18.39
N GLU A 264 -7.48 12.08 -18.51
CA GLU A 264 -7.98 12.89 -17.39
C GLU A 264 -9.44 12.62 -17.03
N ARG A 265 -10.28 12.31 -18.03
CA ARG A 265 -11.71 12.11 -17.85
C ARG A 265 -12.09 10.70 -18.26
N LEU A 266 -12.55 9.93 -17.28
CA LEU A 266 -13.03 8.57 -17.46
C LEU A 266 -14.48 8.47 -16.98
N SER A 267 -15.26 7.60 -17.61
CA SER A 267 -16.57 7.21 -17.07
C SER A 267 -16.38 6.55 -15.71
N ARG A 268 -17.45 6.51 -14.90
CA ARG A 268 -17.39 5.89 -13.57
C ARG A 268 -16.91 4.44 -13.63
N ASP A 269 -17.44 3.65 -14.56
CA ASP A 269 -17.10 2.23 -14.68
C ASP A 269 -15.61 2.04 -15.02
N LYS A 270 -15.06 2.88 -15.91
CA LYS A 270 -13.61 2.88 -16.19
C LYS A 270 -12.79 3.34 -14.98
N ARG A 271 -13.28 4.30 -14.19
CA ARG A 271 -12.57 4.74 -12.98
C ARG A 271 -12.52 3.66 -11.92
N ASP A 272 -13.59 2.90 -11.75
CA ASP A 272 -13.65 1.81 -10.77
C ASP A 272 -12.60 0.73 -11.12
N LEU A 273 -12.38 0.45 -12.41
CA LEU A 273 -11.35 -0.47 -12.92
C LEU A 273 -9.90 0.01 -12.76
N LEU A 274 -9.66 1.29 -12.46
CA LEU A 274 -8.30 1.76 -12.13
C LEU A 274 -7.81 1.22 -10.80
N THR A 275 -8.74 0.82 -9.92
CA THR A 275 -8.44 0.19 -8.62
C THR A 275 -8.86 -1.27 -8.62
N PHE A 276 -8.29 -2.03 -7.68
CA PHE A 276 -8.61 -3.45 -7.51
C PHE A 276 -8.35 -3.89 -6.07
N GLY A 277 -8.99 -4.98 -5.66
CA GLY A 277 -8.72 -5.68 -4.42
C GLY A 277 -7.33 -6.31 -4.47
N ARG A 278 -6.49 -5.98 -3.50
CA ARG A 278 -5.08 -6.39 -3.40
C ARG A 278 -4.95 -7.39 -2.27
N PHE A 279 -5.33 -8.63 -2.52
CA PHE A 279 -5.54 -9.62 -1.46
C PHE A 279 -4.33 -10.51 -1.19
N CYS A 280 -3.83 -10.43 0.04
CA CYS A 280 -2.67 -11.20 0.48
C CYS A 280 -3.09 -12.62 0.88
N GLY A 281 -3.02 -13.57 -0.05
CA GLY A 281 -3.30 -14.97 0.26
C GLY A 281 -3.27 -15.88 -0.96
N GLU A 282 -3.25 -17.18 -0.68
CA GLU A 282 -3.24 -18.25 -1.67
C GLU A 282 -4.18 -19.36 -1.21
N ALA A 283 -4.74 -20.11 -2.16
CA ALA A 283 -5.59 -21.25 -1.83
C ALA A 283 -4.83 -22.27 -0.99
N VAL A 284 -5.54 -22.96 -0.09
CA VAL A 284 -4.94 -24.07 0.67
C VAL A 284 -4.45 -25.17 -0.28
N PRO A 285 -3.47 -25.99 0.13
CA PRO A 285 -3.00 -27.10 -0.70
C PRO A 285 -4.12 -28.04 -1.15
N ASP A 286 -4.00 -28.56 -2.38
CA ASP A 286 -4.93 -29.52 -2.96
C ASP A 286 -5.13 -30.74 -2.04
N ALA A 287 -6.40 -31.09 -1.81
CA ALA A 287 -6.80 -32.22 -1.00
C ALA A 287 -6.38 -33.58 -1.58
N SER A 288 -6.11 -33.64 -2.89
CA SER A 288 -5.65 -34.84 -3.60
C SER A 288 -4.22 -35.25 -3.20
N LEU A 289 -3.42 -34.32 -2.66
CA LEU A 289 -2.06 -34.61 -2.22
C LEU A 289 -2.06 -35.53 -1.00
N THR A 290 -1.11 -36.48 -0.97
CA THR A 290 -0.97 -37.43 0.14
C THR A 290 0.46 -37.47 0.70
N GLY A 291 0.62 -38.04 1.89
CA GLY A 291 1.92 -38.29 2.54
C GLY A 291 2.83 -37.06 2.63
N ALA A 292 4.10 -37.25 2.27
CA ALA A 292 5.13 -36.21 2.35
C ALA A 292 4.86 -35.01 1.42
N ARG A 293 4.23 -35.24 0.26
CA ARG A 293 3.88 -34.14 -0.67
C ARG A 293 2.83 -33.22 -0.07
N ARG A 294 1.81 -33.79 0.59
CA ARG A 294 0.82 -33.02 1.34
C ARG A 294 1.48 -32.21 2.45
N ALA A 295 2.33 -32.85 3.26
CA ALA A 295 3.03 -32.18 4.35
C ALA A 295 3.90 -31.00 3.85
N ALA A 296 4.68 -31.21 2.79
CA ALA A 296 5.51 -30.16 2.19
C ALA A 296 4.68 -28.99 1.62
N ALA A 297 3.55 -29.29 0.97
CA ALA A 297 2.64 -28.27 0.45
C ALA A 297 2.03 -27.43 1.58
N TRP A 298 1.59 -28.07 2.67
CA TRP A 298 1.09 -27.37 3.86
C TRP A 298 2.17 -26.55 4.57
N ALA A 299 3.39 -27.07 4.69
CA ALA A 299 4.51 -26.32 5.25
C ALA A 299 4.83 -25.08 4.41
N ARG A 300 4.88 -25.23 3.07
CA ARG A 300 5.11 -24.11 2.14
C ARG A 300 3.98 -23.08 2.22
N TRP A 301 2.72 -23.50 2.19
CA TRP A 301 1.56 -22.62 2.28
C TRP A 301 1.58 -21.85 3.61
N THR A 302 1.80 -22.55 4.72
CA THR A 302 1.87 -21.94 6.06
C THR A 302 3.00 -20.91 6.13
N PHE A 303 4.19 -21.25 5.63
CA PHE A 303 5.31 -20.32 5.56
C PHE A 303 4.96 -19.07 4.72
N ARG A 304 4.34 -19.25 3.55
CA ARG A 304 3.95 -18.13 2.68
C ARG A 304 2.90 -17.23 3.35
N MET A 305 1.89 -17.79 4.01
CA MET A 305 0.90 -17.01 4.76
C MET A 305 1.55 -16.25 5.92
N LEU A 306 2.34 -16.93 6.76
CA LEU A 306 2.93 -16.32 7.96
C LEU A 306 4.04 -15.32 7.65
N VAL A 307 4.85 -15.56 6.61
CA VAL A 307 6.06 -14.76 6.35
C VAL A 307 5.87 -13.81 5.18
N VAL A 308 5.41 -14.30 4.02
CA VAL A 308 5.34 -13.49 2.80
C VAL A 308 4.12 -12.56 2.84
N HIS A 309 2.93 -13.14 2.97
CA HIS A 309 1.66 -12.40 2.94
C HIS A 309 1.51 -11.50 4.16
N SER A 310 1.88 -11.97 5.35
CA SER A 310 1.75 -11.17 6.57
C SER A 310 2.69 -9.99 6.57
N SER A 311 3.95 -10.17 6.16
CA SER A 311 4.89 -9.05 6.09
C SER A 311 4.41 -8.00 5.09
N TYR A 312 3.93 -8.45 3.93
CA TYR A 312 3.38 -7.54 2.93
C TYR A 312 2.17 -6.74 3.47
N ARG A 313 1.25 -7.42 4.14
CA ARG A 313 0.08 -6.84 4.83
C ARG A 313 0.46 -5.88 5.95
N MET A 314 1.52 -6.17 6.69
CA MET A 314 1.94 -5.38 7.85
C MET A 314 2.72 -4.13 7.49
N PHE A 315 3.39 -4.13 6.34
CA PHE A 315 4.39 -3.10 6.02
C PHE A 315 4.03 -2.26 4.78
N VAL A 316 3.39 -2.86 3.77
CA VAL A 316 3.04 -2.14 2.52
C VAL A 316 1.53 -1.93 2.42
N LEU A 317 0.73 -3.00 2.52
CA LEU A 317 -0.74 -2.93 2.47
C LEU A 317 -1.36 -2.88 3.85
N VAL A 318 -1.07 -1.84 4.63
CA VAL A 318 -1.54 -1.67 6.01
C VAL A 318 -3.02 -1.25 6.08
N GLY A 319 -3.75 -1.67 7.11
CA GLY A 319 -5.14 -1.25 7.34
C GLY A 319 -6.12 -1.64 6.24
N ASP A 320 -6.94 -0.70 5.78
CA ASP A 320 -7.96 -0.86 4.73
C ASP A 320 -7.40 -0.87 3.29
N THR A 321 -6.11 -0.61 3.11
CA THR A 321 -5.49 -0.48 1.77
C THR A 321 -5.57 -1.73 0.88
N VAL A 322 -5.73 -2.93 1.46
CA VAL A 322 -6.01 -4.16 0.69
C VAL A 322 -7.31 -4.07 -0.13
N GLN A 323 -8.22 -3.16 0.23
CA GLN A 323 -9.53 -2.90 -0.41
C GLN A 323 -9.64 -1.44 -0.83
N HIS A 324 -8.55 -0.91 -1.35
CA HIS A 324 -8.53 0.48 -1.80
C HIS A 324 -9.53 0.74 -2.94
N ASP A 325 -9.94 -0.30 -3.66
CA ASP A 325 -11.05 -0.27 -4.61
C ASP A 325 -12.38 0.17 -3.98
N LEU A 326 -12.75 -0.37 -2.81
CA LEU A 326 -13.95 0.08 -2.09
C LEU A 326 -13.91 1.59 -1.82
N HIS A 327 -12.74 2.13 -1.48
CA HIS A 327 -12.57 3.56 -1.23
C HIS A 327 -12.82 4.42 -2.49
N HIS A 328 -12.53 3.91 -3.69
CA HIS A 328 -12.88 4.59 -4.94
C HIS A 328 -14.35 4.41 -5.31
N VAL A 329 -14.89 3.20 -5.10
CA VAL A 329 -16.27 2.84 -5.42
C VAL A 329 -17.26 3.56 -4.50
N MET A 330 -16.94 3.64 -3.21
CA MET A 330 -17.75 4.15 -2.10
C MET A 330 -16.85 4.91 -1.09
N PRO A 331 -16.42 6.14 -1.41
CA PRO A 331 -15.46 6.90 -0.60
C PRO A 331 -15.98 7.30 0.78
N ALA A 332 -17.29 7.21 1.02
CA ALA A 332 -17.92 7.58 2.29
C ALA A 332 -18.50 6.35 3.01
N CYS A 333 -17.69 5.31 3.17
CA CYS A 333 -18.08 4.08 3.86
C CYS A 333 -17.49 3.98 5.29
N ASP A 334 -17.92 2.95 6.04
CA ASP A 334 -17.25 2.56 7.28
C ASP A 334 -15.89 1.90 6.98
N TRP A 335 -14.91 2.76 6.65
CA TRP A 335 -13.58 2.36 6.24
C TRP A 335 -12.84 1.51 7.28
N ALA A 336 -13.16 1.65 8.57
CA ALA A 336 -12.53 0.85 9.61
C ALA A 336 -12.91 -0.63 9.47
N ASN A 337 -14.10 -0.89 8.93
CA ASN A 337 -14.68 -2.22 8.74
C ASN A 337 -14.82 -2.57 7.25
N SER A 338 -13.98 -1.95 6.40
CA SER A 338 -13.99 -2.11 4.94
C SER A 338 -14.04 -3.55 4.43
N PRO A 339 -13.46 -4.60 5.07
CA PRO A 339 -13.56 -5.96 4.54
C PRO A 339 -14.99 -6.48 4.45
N TRP A 340 -15.81 -6.11 5.42
CA TRP A 340 -17.20 -6.55 5.49
C TRP A 340 -18.08 -5.68 4.60
N ILE A 341 -17.83 -4.38 4.56
CA ILE A 341 -18.55 -3.46 3.67
C ILE A 341 -18.29 -3.79 2.20
N ARG A 342 -17.03 -4.10 1.83
CA ARG A 342 -16.69 -4.48 0.46
C ARG A 342 -17.37 -5.80 0.07
N ALA A 343 -17.34 -6.80 0.95
CA ALA A 343 -17.96 -8.09 0.67
C ALA A 343 -19.47 -7.95 0.42
N ASP A 344 -20.17 -7.19 1.27
CA ASP A 344 -21.60 -6.90 1.10
C ASP A 344 -21.87 -6.12 -0.20
N ASP A 345 -21.07 -5.11 -0.52
CA ASP A 345 -21.26 -4.34 -1.74
C ASP A 345 -20.98 -5.15 -3.01
N GLN A 346 -19.95 -6.00 -2.98
CA GLN A 346 -19.56 -6.87 -4.08
C GLN A 346 -20.62 -7.93 -4.37
N ASP A 347 -21.26 -8.51 -3.34
CA ASP A 347 -22.37 -9.45 -3.53
C ASP A 347 -23.55 -8.81 -4.28
N ASN A 348 -23.73 -7.49 -4.14
CA ASN A 348 -24.80 -6.73 -4.79
C ASN A 348 -24.39 -6.09 -6.13
N ARG A 349 -23.11 -5.76 -6.31
CA ARG A 349 -22.54 -5.02 -7.46
C ARG A 349 -21.19 -5.58 -7.89
N PRO A 350 -21.10 -6.86 -8.28
CA PRO A 350 -19.84 -7.53 -8.57
C PRO A 350 -19.07 -6.90 -9.74
N GLU A 351 -19.78 -6.27 -10.69
CA GLU A 351 -19.20 -5.63 -11.88
C GLU A 351 -18.27 -4.45 -11.59
N ARG A 352 -18.36 -3.88 -10.37
CA ARG A 352 -17.55 -2.73 -9.95
C ARG A 352 -16.22 -3.12 -9.31
N TYR A 353 -16.00 -4.41 -9.08
CA TYR A 353 -14.86 -4.91 -8.33
C TYR A 353 -14.02 -5.85 -9.18
N THR A 354 -12.71 -5.65 -9.11
CA THR A 354 -11.72 -6.58 -9.65
C THR A 354 -10.76 -6.98 -8.56
N GLU A 355 -10.15 -8.16 -8.68
CA GLU A 355 -9.31 -8.72 -7.62
C GLU A 355 -8.02 -9.27 -8.18
N VAL A 356 -6.94 -9.08 -7.42
CA VAL A 356 -5.68 -9.79 -7.62
C VAL A 356 -5.31 -10.40 -6.29
N TRP A 357 -5.07 -11.71 -6.31
CA TRP A 357 -4.67 -12.50 -5.16
C TRP A 357 -3.19 -12.86 -5.28
N GLY A 358 -2.46 -12.70 -4.18
CA GLY A 358 -1.08 -13.14 -4.11
C GLY A 358 -0.19 -12.21 -3.31
N SER A 359 1.07 -12.15 -3.74
CA SER A 359 2.14 -11.41 -3.09
C SER A 359 2.29 -10.00 -3.67
N LEU A 360 3.19 -9.21 -3.06
CA LEU A 360 3.60 -7.91 -3.61
C LEU A 360 4.00 -7.98 -5.10
N ALA A 361 4.66 -9.06 -5.52
CA ALA A 361 5.10 -9.21 -6.91
C ALA A 361 3.92 -9.33 -7.89
N ASP A 362 2.83 -9.96 -7.46
CA ASP A 362 1.63 -10.18 -8.28
C ASP A 362 0.86 -8.85 -8.42
N HIS A 363 0.70 -8.11 -7.32
CA HIS A 363 0.06 -6.79 -7.35
C HIS A 363 0.87 -5.76 -8.13
N LEU A 364 2.21 -5.76 -8.03
CA LEU A 364 3.06 -4.87 -8.82
C LEU A 364 2.96 -5.13 -10.32
N GLN A 365 2.87 -6.40 -10.73
CA GLN A 365 2.70 -6.78 -12.13
C GLN A 365 1.34 -6.30 -12.67
N ALA A 366 0.26 -6.56 -11.94
CA ALA A 366 -1.08 -6.15 -12.32
C ALA A 366 -1.26 -4.62 -12.35
N ALA A 367 -0.72 -3.90 -11.36
CA ALA A 367 -0.78 -2.44 -11.26
C ALA A 367 0.04 -1.75 -12.37
N GLY A 368 1.24 -2.27 -12.65
CA GLY A 368 2.12 -1.74 -13.70
C GLY A 368 1.80 -2.24 -15.11
N GLN A 369 0.82 -3.14 -15.27
CA GLN A 369 0.53 -3.85 -16.53
C GLN A 369 1.79 -4.43 -17.17
N VAL A 370 2.66 -5.01 -16.33
CA VAL A 370 4.03 -5.38 -16.70
C VAL A 370 4.00 -6.53 -17.70
N GLY A 371 4.58 -6.31 -18.89
CA GLY A 371 4.52 -7.29 -19.98
C GLY A 371 3.10 -7.52 -20.53
N GLY A 372 2.19 -6.54 -20.37
CA GLY A 372 0.80 -6.67 -20.80
C GLY A 372 -0.07 -7.48 -19.83
N ASP A 373 0.31 -7.53 -18.54
CA ASP A 373 -0.47 -8.22 -17.52
C ASP A 373 -1.89 -7.64 -17.41
N GLN A 374 -2.89 -8.51 -17.56
CA GLN A 374 -4.32 -8.20 -17.49
C GLN A 374 -5.01 -8.91 -16.32
N THR A 375 -4.24 -9.46 -15.37
CA THR A 375 -4.78 -10.24 -14.24
C THR A 375 -5.85 -9.44 -13.50
N GLY A 376 -7.03 -10.05 -13.37
CA GLY A 376 -8.20 -9.49 -12.69
C GLY A 376 -9.03 -8.51 -13.53
N LEU A 377 -8.63 -8.17 -14.76
CA LEU A 377 -9.48 -7.34 -15.62
C LEU A 377 -10.62 -8.18 -16.23
N PRO A 378 -11.81 -7.58 -16.46
CA PRO A 378 -12.85 -8.19 -17.27
C PRO A 378 -12.37 -8.45 -18.71
N GLU A 379 -12.86 -9.53 -19.34
CA GLU A 379 -12.41 -9.96 -20.67
C GLU A 379 -12.70 -8.94 -21.78
N ASP A 380 -13.74 -8.12 -21.61
CA ASP A 380 -14.14 -7.07 -22.56
C ASP A 380 -13.33 -5.78 -22.41
N VAL A 381 -12.47 -5.68 -21.38
CA VAL A 381 -11.66 -4.50 -21.11
C VAL A 381 -10.30 -4.61 -21.80
N ALA A 382 -10.16 -3.93 -22.93
CA ALA A 382 -8.88 -3.78 -23.62
C ALA A 382 -8.07 -2.58 -23.05
N PRO A 383 -6.85 -2.79 -22.52
CA PRO A 383 -5.96 -1.71 -22.14
C PRO A 383 -5.60 -0.81 -23.32
N THR A 384 -5.44 0.49 -23.06
CA THR A 384 -4.87 1.41 -24.05
C THR A 384 -3.44 0.97 -24.41
N PRO A 385 -3.09 0.82 -25.69
CA PRO A 385 -1.72 0.52 -26.09
C PRO A 385 -0.76 1.55 -25.48
N TRP A 386 0.35 1.10 -24.90
CA TRP A 386 1.27 1.98 -24.17
C TRP A 386 1.83 3.11 -25.06
N THR A 387 1.97 2.87 -26.37
CA THR A 387 2.41 3.86 -27.36
C THR A 387 1.43 5.02 -27.55
N GLN A 388 0.18 4.83 -27.13
CA GLN A 388 -0.89 5.84 -27.15
C GLN A 388 -1.11 6.51 -25.79
N SER A 389 -0.34 6.14 -24.76
CA SER A 389 -0.43 6.80 -23.46
C SER A 389 0.00 8.27 -23.56
N ILE A 390 -0.68 9.14 -22.80
CA ILE A 390 -0.40 10.59 -22.82
C ILE A 390 1.08 10.92 -22.60
N PRO A 391 1.81 10.30 -21.65
CA PRO A 391 3.24 10.59 -21.47
C PRO A 391 4.07 10.33 -22.73
N VAL A 392 3.72 9.31 -23.52
CA VAL A 392 4.43 8.95 -24.76
C VAL A 392 4.07 9.92 -25.88
N VAL A 393 2.77 10.17 -26.09
CA VAL A 393 2.29 11.04 -27.17
C VAL A 393 2.73 12.50 -26.98
N THR A 394 2.82 12.97 -25.74
CA THR A 394 3.29 14.33 -25.42
C THR A 394 4.81 14.48 -25.42
N GLY A 395 5.55 13.38 -25.59
CA GLY A 395 7.01 13.37 -25.57
C GLY A 395 7.62 13.36 -24.16
N ALA A 396 6.81 13.44 -23.09
CA ALA A 396 7.28 13.37 -21.71
C ALA A 396 8.03 12.06 -21.39
N VAL A 397 7.72 10.99 -22.13
CA VAL A 397 8.45 9.73 -22.18
C VAL A 397 8.82 9.45 -23.64
N THR A 398 10.11 9.29 -23.92
CA THR A 398 10.60 8.95 -25.25
C THR A 398 10.23 7.51 -25.64
N PRO A 399 10.24 7.16 -26.94
CA PRO A 399 9.97 5.78 -27.37
C PRO A 399 10.92 4.72 -26.80
N ASP A 400 12.16 5.09 -26.44
CA ASP A 400 13.13 4.23 -25.74
C ASP A 400 12.94 4.24 -24.21
N GLY A 401 11.89 4.89 -23.72
CA GLY A 401 11.44 4.82 -22.33
C GLY A 401 12.16 5.77 -21.37
N ARG A 402 12.77 6.84 -21.85
CA ARG A 402 13.42 7.87 -21.03
C ARG A 402 12.45 9.01 -20.74
N THR A 403 12.39 9.46 -19.49
CA THR A 403 11.61 10.65 -19.14
C THR A 403 12.34 11.92 -19.54
N VAL A 404 11.66 12.86 -20.19
CA VAL A 404 12.22 14.13 -20.62
C VAL A 404 12.07 15.17 -19.50
N LYS A 405 13.22 15.65 -18.99
CA LYS A 405 13.24 16.64 -17.90
C LYS A 405 12.61 17.96 -18.36
N GLY A 406 11.61 18.44 -17.62
CA GLY A 406 10.88 19.68 -17.93
C GLY A 406 9.56 19.48 -18.69
N GLN A 407 9.22 18.23 -19.04
CA GLN A 407 7.94 17.86 -19.66
C GLN A 407 7.05 17.00 -18.74
N LEU A 408 7.48 16.78 -17.48
CA LEU A 408 6.74 16.08 -16.42
C LEU A 408 6.12 17.04 -15.41
#